data_AF-A0A2G6VPE2-F1
#
_entry.id   AF-A0A2G6VPE2-F1
#
_cell.length_a   1.000
_cell.length_b   1.000
_cell.length_c   1.000
_cell.angle_alpha   90.00
_cell.angle_beta   90.00
_cell.angle_gamma   90.00
#
_symmetry.space_group_name_H-M   'P 1'
#
loop_
_entity.id
_entity.type
_entity.pdbx_description
1 polymer ?
#
loop_
_entity_poly.entity_id
_entity_poly.type
_entity_poly.pdbx_seq_one_letter_code
_entity_poly.pdbx_strand_id
1 'polypeptide(L)'
;MKSIIPFLLMLVIVSCKEREQEESSQVPEITKIEKVILRNFTYDDVARYTIASVMGQKPKIIKVTKNDDLYYVSYTRKSDKQKFAYKIKFDGDKIFWANIDGRWRDSKYDEKISFVEKGNKLSIIQTFSDDSEDVQVYNKGE
;
A
#
# COMPACT_ATOMS: atom_id res chain seq x y z
N MET A 1 -3.28 78.95 40.03
CA MET A 1 -4.45 78.11 39.70
C MET A 1 -4.04 77.20 38.56
N LYS A 2 -4.21 75.89 38.53
CA LYS A 2 -4.59 74.80 39.45
C LYS A 2 -3.97 73.60 38.69
N SER A 3 -3.01 72.89 39.29
CA SER A 3 -3.26 71.65 40.04
C SER A 3 -3.79 70.51 39.16
N ILE A 4 -3.35 69.26 39.26
CA ILE A 4 -2.42 68.54 40.13
C ILE A 4 -2.22 67.20 39.39
N ILE A 5 -0.97 66.84 39.09
CA ILE A 5 -0.51 65.44 39.02
C ILE A 5 -0.51 65.00 40.50
N PRO A 6 -0.97 63.79 40.92
CA PRO A 6 -0.04 62.67 40.79
C PRO A 6 -0.61 61.24 40.88
N PHE A 7 0.34 60.32 40.72
CA PHE A 7 0.51 59.14 41.60
C PHE A 7 -0.56 58.07 41.45
N LEU A 8 -0.25 56.81 41.20
CA LEU A 8 0.73 55.95 41.86
C LEU A 8 0.32 54.55 41.33
N LEU A 9 1.15 53.56 41.04
CA LEU A 9 2.16 52.96 41.89
C LEU A 9 2.72 51.80 41.06
N MET A 10 4.04 51.61 41.17
CA MET A 10 4.70 50.32 41.29
C MET A 10 4.74 49.36 40.10
N LEU A 11 5.94 49.14 39.57
CA LEU A 11 6.94 48.13 39.98
C LEU A 11 6.86 47.08 38.86
N VAL A 12 7.93 46.58 38.25
CA VAL A 12 9.09 45.93 38.82
C VAL A 12 10.09 45.86 37.66
N ILE A 13 11.35 46.13 38.00
CA ILE A 13 12.54 45.86 37.18
C ILE A 13 12.54 44.44 36.60
N VAL A 14 13.32 44.22 35.54
CA VAL A 14 14.32 43.13 35.46
C VAL A 14 14.84 43.14 34.03
N SER A 15 16.10 43.54 33.94
CA SER A 15 17.02 43.18 32.87
C SER A 15 17.07 41.66 32.70
N CYS A 16 16.71 41.15 31.52
CA CYS A 16 17.10 39.83 31.00
C CYS A 16 17.32 40.00 29.49
N LYS A 17 18.57 40.10 29.02
CA LYS A 17 19.46 38.98 28.64
C LYS A 17 18.94 38.26 27.39
N GLU A 18 19.74 38.31 26.32
CA GLU A 18 19.56 37.56 25.08
C GLU A 18 19.12 36.12 25.32
N ARG A 19 18.13 35.70 24.52
CA ARG A 19 18.08 34.37 23.97
C ARG A 19 17.23 34.43 22.70
N GLU A 20 17.87 34.25 21.56
CA GLU A 20 17.21 33.73 20.37
C GLU A 20 16.53 32.41 20.78
N GLN A 21 15.21 32.36 20.60
CA GLN A 21 14.51 31.10 20.46
C GLN A 21 13.97 31.06 19.03
N GLU A 22 14.71 30.35 18.19
CA GLU A 22 14.11 29.65 17.06
C GLU A 22 12.97 28.79 17.61
N GLU A 23 11.74 29.20 17.28
CA GLU A 23 10.55 28.38 17.47
C GLU A 23 10.58 27.27 16.40
N SER A 24 11.42 26.27 16.64
CA SER A 24 11.39 25.00 15.94
C SER A 24 10.10 24.27 16.34
N SER A 25 9.04 24.49 15.56
CA SER A 25 7.90 23.58 15.55
C SER A 25 8.37 22.24 14.98
N GLN A 26 8.63 21.30 15.89
CA GLN A 26 8.80 19.90 15.57
C GLN A 26 7.46 19.34 15.05
N VAL A 27 7.34 19.13 13.74
CA VAL A 27 6.47 18.09 13.21
C VAL A 27 7.38 16.90 12.91
N PRO A 28 7.28 15.78 13.65
CA PRO A 28 8.07 14.61 13.35
C PRO A 28 7.64 14.04 11.99
N GLU A 29 8.50 14.23 11.00
CA GLU A 29 8.46 13.57 9.71
C GLU A 29 8.77 12.08 9.90
N ILE A 30 7.73 11.30 10.19
CA ILE A 30 7.78 9.84 10.13
C ILE A 30 6.74 9.39 9.11
N THR A 31 7.18 9.10 7.90
CA THR A 31 6.61 7.98 7.15
C THR A 31 7.74 7.23 6.45
N LYS A 32 8.58 6.64 7.29
CA LYS A 32 9.35 5.44 6.97
C LYS A 32 8.39 4.44 6.32
N ILE A 33 8.63 4.13 5.05
CA ILE A 33 7.89 3.13 4.26
C ILE A 33 7.71 1.89 5.13
N GLU A 34 6.50 1.64 5.61
CA GLU A 34 6.20 0.44 6.38
C GLU A 34 6.27 -0.73 5.40
N LYS A 35 7.38 -1.48 5.47
CA LYS A 35 7.55 -2.69 4.67
C LYS A 35 6.40 -3.62 5.02
N VAL A 36 5.57 -3.95 4.03
CA VAL A 36 4.47 -4.90 4.18
C VAL A 36 5.06 -6.27 4.50
N ILE A 37 4.79 -6.78 5.70
CA ILE A 37 5.24 -8.09 6.16
C ILE A 37 4.03 -9.02 6.19
N LEU A 38 4.02 -10.00 5.30
CA LEU A 38 3.06 -11.10 5.34
C LEU A 38 3.36 -12.02 6.54
N ARG A 39 2.33 -12.41 7.29
CA ARG A 39 2.46 -13.24 8.51
C ARG A 39 2.00 -14.68 8.31
N ASN A 40 0.85 -14.88 7.67
CA ASN A 40 0.22 -16.18 7.44
C ASN A 40 0.25 -16.56 5.96
N PHE A 41 0.26 -15.58 5.06
CA PHE A 41 0.36 -15.81 3.62
C PHE A 41 1.80 -15.72 3.13
N THR A 42 2.05 -16.32 1.98
CA THR A 42 3.29 -16.19 1.21
C THR A 42 3.02 -15.34 -0.02
N TYR A 43 4.06 -14.77 -0.62
CA TYR A 43 3.92 -14.10 -1.92
C TYR A 43 3.48 -15.07 -3.05
N ASP A 44 3.74 -16.37 -2.91
CA ASP A 44 3.16 -17.39 -3.79
C ASP A 44 1.63 -17.42 -3.67
N ASP A 45 1.10 -17.31 -2.45
CA ASP A 45 -0.36 -17.21 -2.23
C ASP A 45 -0.91 -15.92 -2.83
N VAL A 46 -0.25 -14.78 -2.58
CA VAL A 46 -0.67 -13.49 -3.16
C VAL A 46 -0.67 -13.55 -4.69
N ALA A 47 0.38 -14.07 -5.32
CA ALA A 47 0.48 -14.22 -6.77
C ALA A 47 -0.64 -15.11 -7.34
N ARG A 48 -0.91 -16.24 -6.67
CA ARG A 48 -1.99 -17.17 -7.02
C ARG A 48 -3.35 -16.49 -6.95
N TYR A 49 -3.65 -15.83 -5.84
CA TYR A 49 -4.92 -15.17 -5.60
C TYR A 49 -5.12 -13.96 -6.49
N THR A 50 -4.04 -13.25 -6.85
CA THR A 50 -4.09 -12.16 -7.84
C THR A 50 -4.65 -12.64 -9.17
N ILE A 51 -4.08 -13.68 -9.77
CA ILE A 51 -4.62 -14.20 -11.05
C ILE A 51 -5.98 -14.84 -10.88
N ALA A 52 -6.27 -15.44 -9.72
CA ALA A 52 -7.60 -15.95 -9.42
C ALA A 52 -8.65 -14.83 -9.51
N SER A 53 -8.38 -13.67 -8.90
CA SER A 53 -9.27 -12.51 -8.92
C SER A 53 -9.38 -11.90 -10.32
N VAL A 54 -8.25 -11.60 -10.95
CA VAL A 54 -8.21 -10.95 -12.27
C VAL A 54 -8.90 -11.78 -13.36
N MET A 55 -8.71 -13.10 -13.34
CA MET A 55 -9.18 -13.99 -14.42
C MET A 55 -10.47 -14.74 -14.07
N GLY A 56 -11.06 -14.49 -12.89
CA GLY A 56 -12.21 -15.23 -12.39
C GLY A 56 -11.97 -16.74 -12.34
N GLN A 57 -10.77 -17.17 -11.95
CA GLN A 57 -10.39 -18.59 -11.88
C GLN A 57 -10.29 -19.08 -10.44
N LYS A 58 -10.48 -20.39 -10.24
CA LYS A 58 -10.32 -21.02 -8.92
C LYS A 58 -8.82 -21.06 -8.54
N PRO A 59 -8.41 -20.61 -7.34
CA PRO A 59 -7.00 -20.62 -6.93
C PRO A 59 -6.33 -21.98 -7.05
N LYS A 60 -7.06 -23.06 -6.73
CA LYS A 60 -6.58 -24.45 -6.76
C LYS A 60 -6.04 -24.92 -8.12
N ILE A 61 -6.44 -24.32 -9.23
CA ILE A 61 -5.93 -24.69 -10.57
C ILE A 61 -4.71 -23.88 -11.01
N ILE A 62 -4.35 -22.84 -10.24
CA ILE A 62 -3.27 -21.92 -10.55
C ILE A 62 -1.99 -22.43 -9.88
N LYS A 63 -0.94 -22.58 -10.68
CA LYS A 63 0.40 -22.92 -10.25
C LYS A 63 1.24 -21.66 -10.19
N VAL A 64 2.14 -21.60 -9.20
CA VAL A 64 3.08 -20.50 -9.03
C VAL A 64 4.49 -21.06 -9.05
N THR A 65 5.41 -20.34 -9.67
CA THR A 65 6.84 -20.64 -9.68
C THR A 65 7.58 -19.32 -9.52
N LYS A 66 8.40 -19.21 -8.48
CA LYS A 66 9.26 -18.06 -8.27
C LYS A 66 10.56 -18.23 -9.05
N ASN A 67 10.99 -17.18 -9.74
CA ASN A 67 12.32 -17.08 -10.32
C ASN A 67 12.83 -15.65 -10.12
N ASP A 68 13.92 -15.51 -9.38
CA ASP A 68 14.42 -14.24 -8.84
C ASP A 68 13.32 -13.44 -8.12
N ASP A 69 13.08 -12.20 -8.55
CA ASP A 69 12.07 -11.30 -7.99
C ASP A 69 10.70 -11.45 -8.65
N LEU A 70 10.57 -12.35 -9.64
CA LEU A 70 9.35 -12.56 -10.40
C LEU A 70 8.62 -13.83 -9.99
N TYR A 71 7.30 -13.74 -10.02
CA TYR A 71 6.38 -14.84 -9.77
C TYR A 71 5.69 -15.18 -11.08
N TYR A 72 5.96 -16.37 -11.58
CA TYR A 72 5.35 -16.91 -12.79
C TYR A 72 4.15 -17.74 -12.40
N VAL A 73 3.01 -17.44 -12.99
CA VAL A 73 1.73 -18.03 -12.62
C VAL A 73 1.06 -18.59 -13.85
N SER A 74 0.51 -19.81 -13.75
CA SER A 74 -0.09 -20.47 -14.90
C SER A 74 -1.26 -21.36 -14.51
N TYR A 75 -2.20 -21.55 -15.44
CA TYR A 75 -3.28 -22.52 -15.29
C TYR A 75 -3.71 -23.06 -16.65
N THR A 76 -4.41 -24.20 -16.62
CA THR A 76 -5.11 -24.75 -17.79
C THR A 76 -6.61 -24.54 -17.60
N ARG A 77 -7.22 -23.74 -18.48
CA ARG A 77 -8.65 -23.43 -18.40
C ARG A 77 -9.48 -24.67 -18.72
N LYS A 78 -10.48 -24.96 -17.88
CA LYS A 78 -11.21 -26.24 -17.99
C LYS A 78 -12.10 -26.34 -19.23
N SER A 79 -12.67 -25.22 -19.68
CA SER A 79 -13.64 -25.16 -20.79
C SER A 79 -13.04 -25.54 -22.14
N ASP A 80 -11.79 -25.14 -22.40
CA ASP A 80 -11.14 -25.28 -23.71
C ASP A 80 -9.73 -25.88 -23.65
N LYS A 81 -9.26 -26.25 -22.46
CA LYS A 81 -7.91 -26.81 -22.21
C LYS A 81 -6.76 -25.89 -22.61
N GLN A 82 -7.03 -24.61 -22.85
CA GLN A 82 -5.97 -23.66 -23.17
C GLN A 82 -5.13 -23.36 -21.93
N LYS A 83 -3.82 -23.17 -22.14
CA LYS A 83 -2.86 -22.81 -21.10
C LYS A 83 -2.66 -21.30 -21.09
N PHE A 84 -2.72 -20.72 -19.91
CA PHE A 84 -2.48 -19.31 -19.65
C PHE A 84 -1.28 -19.16 -18.73
N ALA A 85 -0.46 -18.15 -18.98
CA ALA A 85 0.74 -17.85 -18.19
C ALA A 85 0.95 -16.34 -18.07
N TYR A 86 1.30 -15.91 -16.86
CA TYR A 86 1.52 -14.52 -16.51
C TYR A 86 2.77 -14.39 -15.64
N LYS A 87 3.28 -13.18 -15.55
CA LYS A 87 4.36 -12.79 -14.64
C LYS A 87 3.85 -11.72 -13.68
N ILE A 88 4.28 -11.81 -12.43
CA ILE A 88 3.91 -10.92 -11.34
C ILE A 88 5.18 -10.41 -10.66
N LYS A 89 5.16 -9.14 -10.25
CA LYS A 89 6.13 -8.54 -9.33
C LYS A 89 5.41 -7.72 -8.27
N PHE A 90 6.07 -7.50 -7.14
CA PHE A 90 5.53 -6.79 -5.99
C PHE A 90 6.33 -5.53 -5.68
N ASP A 91 5.63 -4.48 -5.25
CA ASP A 91 6.20 -3.26 -4.67
C ASP A 91 5.42 -2.93 -3.39
N GLY A 92 5.92 -3.42 -2.25
CA GLY A 92 5.16 -3.40 -1.00
C GLY A 92 3.90 -4.26 -1.09
N ASP A 93 2.73 -3.63 -0.93
CA ASP A 93 1.39 -4.20 -1.10
C ASP A 93 0.89 -4.12 -2.56
N LYS A 94 1.54 -3.33 -3.40
CA LYS A 94 1.14 -3.19 -4.81
C LYS A 94 1.57 -4.39 -5.62
N ILE A 95 0.69 -4.80 -6.53
CA ILE A 95 0.86 -5.96 -7.37
C ILE A 95 0.84 -5.50 -8.83
N PHE A 96 1.90 -5.84 -9.56
CA PHE A 96 1.95 -5.62 -11.00
C PHE A 96 1.95 -6.96 -11.71
N TRP A 97 1.16 -7.08 -12.76
CA TRP A 97 1.10 -8.30 -13.56
C TRP A 97 1.13 -8.01 -15.06
N ALA A 98 1.46 -9.04 -15.82
CA ALA A 98 1.51 -9.01 -17.28
C ALA A 98 1.32 -10.41 -17.86
N ASN A 99 0.90 -10.48 -19.12
CA ASN A 99 1.16 -11.68 -19.93
C ASN A 99 2.65 -12.00 -19.94
N ILE A 100 3.02 -13.26 -20.12
CA ILE A 100 4.42 -13.71 -20.07
C ILE A 100 5.34 -12.85 -20.96
N ASP A 101 4.93 -12.61 -22.20
CA ASP A 101 5.65 -11.78 -23.20
C ASP A 101 5.06 -10.38 -23.34
N GLY A 102 4.19 -9.98 -22.39
CA GLY A 102 3.48 -8.71 -22.42
C GLY A 102 4.17 -7.59 -21.66
N ARG A 103 3.63 -6.38 -21.87
CA ARG A 103 3.88 -5.18 -21.07
C ARG A 103 3.24 -5.33 -19.68
N TRP A 104 3.89 -4.74 -18.68
CA TRP A 104 3.34 -4.55 -17.34
C TRP A 104 2.06 -3.69 -17.36
N ARG A 105 1.05 -4.10 -16.61
CA ARG A 105 -0.15 -3.31 -16.38
C ARG A 105 0.09 -2.29 -15.27
N ASP A 106 0.76 -1.20 -15.61
CA ASP A 106 1.20 -0.15 -14.68
C ASP A 106 0.88 1.29 -15.12
N SER A 107 0.23 1.47 -16.27
CA SER A 107 -0.17 2.77 -16.81
C SER A 107 -1.44 3.32 -16.16
N LYS A 108 -1.78 4.58 -16.43
CA LYS A 108 -2.95 5.26 -15.85
C LYS A 108 -4.30 4.62 -16.15
N TYR A 109 -4.39 3.79 -17.20
CA TYR A 109 -5.65 3.15 -17.61
C TYR A 109 -5.71 1.66 -17.27
N ASP A 110 -4.62 1.09 -16.74
CA ASP A 110 -4.69 -0.27 -16.21
C ASP A 110 -5.22 -0.23 -14.78
N GLU A 111 -5.86 -1.34 -14.39
CA GLU A 111 -6.24 -1.60 -13.02
C GLU A 111 -5.03 -1.50 -12.06
N LYS A 112 -5.28 -0.97 -10.87
CA LYS A 112 -4.33 -0.97 -9.76
C LYS A 112 -4.71 -2.10 -8.84
N ILE A 113 -3.73 -2.95 -8.51
CA ILE A 113 -3.96 -4.11 -7.67
C ILE A 113 -3.13 -4.00 -6.41
N SER A 114 -3.77 -4.21 -5.26
CA SER A 114 -3.12 -4.30 -3.96
C SER A 114 -3.63 -5.50 -3.17
N PHE A 115 -2.92 -5.84 -2.09
CA PHE A 115 -3.38 -6.87 -1.16
C PHE A 115 -3.34 -6.42 0.29
N VAL A 116 -4.24 -6.97 1.09
CA VAL A 116 -4.27 -6.75 2.54
C VAL A 116 -4.44 -8.07 3.27
N GLU A 117 -3.54 -8.36 4.19
CA GLU A 117 -3.63 -9.52 5.07
C GLU A 117 -4.29 -9.15 6.40
N LYS A 118 -5.31 -9.92 6.82
CA LYS A 118 -5.94 -9.84 8.14
C LYS A 118 -6.14 -11.24 8.71
N GLY A 119 -5.17 -11.68 9.52
CA GLY A 119 -5.17 -13.05 10.06
C GLY A 119 -5.15 -14.07 8.93
N ASN A 120 -6.08 -15.02 8.94
CA ASN A 120 -6.18 -16.07 7.92
C ASN A 120 -6.92 -15.64 6.64
N LYS A 121 -7.16 -14.35 6.44
CA LYS A 121 -7.80 -13.80 5.25
C LYS A 121 -6.84 -12.91 4.49
N LEU A 122 -6.80 -13.07 3.17
CA LEU A 122 -6.12 -12.18 2.25
C LEU A 122 -7.15 -11.56 1.31
N SER A 123 -7.20 -10.23 1.28
CA SER A 123 -7.98 -9.48 0.31
C SER A 123 -7.10 -9.10 -0.88
N ILE A 124 -7.56 -9.37 -2.10
CA ILE A 124 -7.03 -8.81 -3.35
C ILE A 124 -8.00 -7.72 -3.79
N ILE A 125 -7.49 -6.51 -3.98
CA ILE A 125 -8.28 -5.31 -4.30
C ILE A 125 -7.84 -4.84 -5.68
N GLN A 126 -8.78 -4.76 -6.61
CA GLN A 126 -8.59 -4.21 -7.95
C GLN A 126 -9.35 -2.88 -8.02
N THR A 127 -8.63 -1.78 -8.23
CA THR A 127 -9.21 -0.45 -8.45
C THR A 127 -9.06 -0.08 -9.93
N PHE A 128 -10.15 0.26 -10.59
CA PHE A 128 -10.20 0.58 -12.01
C PHE A 128 -10.06 2.09 -12.26
N SER A 129 -9.90 2.49 -13.52
CA SER A 129 -9.66 3.91 -13.88
C SER A 129 -10.85 4.84 -13.63
N ASP A 130 -12.03 4.28 -13.36
CA ASP A 130 -13.25 4.99 -12.97
C ASP A 130 -13.46 4.99 -11.45
N ASP A 131 -12.42 4.64 -10.69
CA ASP A 131 -12.41 4.49 -9.23
C ASP A 131 -13.33 3.41 -8.68
N SER A 132 -13.95 2.59 -9.55
CA SER A 132 -14.66 1.40 -9.10
C SER A 132 -13.69 0.34 -8.57
N GLU A 133 -14.18 -0.49 -7.64
CA GLU A 133 -13.37 -1.53 -7.01
C GLU A 133 -14.02 -2.92 -7.09
N ASP A 134 -13.19 -3.94 -7.30
CA ASP A 134 -13.53 -5.34 -7.05
C ASP A 134 -12.61 -5.90 -5.95
N VAL A 135 -13.22 -6.51 -4.94
CA VAL A 135 -12.50 -7.06 -3.78
C VAL A 135 -12.83 -8.54 -3.64
N GLN A 136 -11.79 -9.36 -3.77
CA GLN A 136 -11.88 -10.82 -3.56
C GLN A 136 -11.14 -11.20 -2.28
N VAL A 137 -11.76 -12.07 -1.47
CA VAL A 137 -11.21 -12.48 -0.17
C VAL A 137 -10.97 -13.99 -0.16
N TYR A 138 -9.74 -14.38 0.15
CA TYR A 138 -9.30 -15.77 0.18
C TYR A 138 -8.89 -16.18 1.60
N ASN A 139 -9.15 -17.44 1.94
CA ASN A 139 -8.67 -18.01 3.19
C ASN A 139 -7.33 -18.72 2.97
N LYS A 140 -6.48 -18.74 4.00
CA LYS A 140 -5.22 -19.49 3.92
C LYS A 140 -5.48 -20.97 3.62
N GLY A 141 -4.84 -21.48 2.57
CA GLY A 141 -4.91 -22.89 2.17
C GLY A 141 -6.03 -23.23 1.16
N GLU A 142 -6.77 -22.23 0.68
CA GLU A 142 -7.71 -22.37 -0.44
C GLU A 142 -7.01 -22.57 -1.79
#